data_AF-A0A9E1YSL0-F1
#
_entry.id   AF-A0A9E1YSL0-F1
#
_cell.length_a   1.000
_cell.length_b   1.000
_cell.length_c   1.000
_cell.angle_alpha   90.00
_cell.angle_beta   90.00
_cell.angle_gamma   90.00
#
_symmetry.space_group_name_H-M   'P 1'
#
loop_
_entity.id
_entity.type
_entity.pdbx_description
1 polymer ?
#
loop_
_entity_poly.entity_id
_entity_poly.type
_entity_poly.pdbx_seq_one_letter_code
_entity_poly.pdbx_strand_id
1 'polypeptide(L)'
;MKKIMGYCSDWSVMPGDTLNVMVSTYGPDRYRANLVRVICGNDDPDLDIYREEEIAAPFAGEYPGHEQITVSGSYVTIPSSPLVSGLGSFTVQAWVFPTTPEKGVQGLISNWDDATTSGFALTIDDSGAAAMRLGDGSGGTKEVATGKPMA
;
A
#
# COMPACT_ATOMS: atom_id res chain seq x y z
N MET A 1 7.57 -7.91 -19.17
CA MET A 1 6.62 -7.79 -18.04
C MET A 1 7.28 -8.42 -16.82
N LYS A 2 7.26 -7.74 -15.66
CA LYS A 2 7.86 -8.23 -14.42
C LYS A 2 7.02 -9.40 -13.88
N LYS A 3 7.65 -10.54 -13.61
CA LYS A 3 6.95 -11.78 -13.18
C LYS A 3 7.07 -12.06 -11.69
N ILE A 4 8.04 -11.45 -11.02
CA ILE A 4 8.34 -11.66 -9.61
C ILE A 4 8.97 -10.42 -8.99
N MET A 5 8.68 -10.19 -7.73
CA MET A 5 9.26 -9.16 -6.86
C MET A 5 9.55 -9.75 -5.50
N GLY A 6 10.59 -9.23 -4.84
CA GLY A 6 10.80 -9.53 -3.43
C GLY A 6 11.66 -8.50 -2.73
N TYR A 7 11.61 -8.53 -1.41
CA TYR A 7 12.42 -7.71 -0.52
C TYR A 7 12.68 -8.48 0.78
N CYS A 8 13.67 -8.01 1.55
CA CYS A 8 14.02 -8.59 2.84
C CYS A 8 13.49 -7.70 3.97
N SER A 9 13.18 -8.30 5.13
CA SER A 9 12.80 -7.54 6.32
C SER A 9 13.91 -6.61 6.82
N ASP A 10 15.16 -7.02 6.63
CA ASP A 10 16.35 -6.37 7.17
C ASP A 10 17.45 -6.28 6.12
N TRP A 11 18.34 -5.30 6.29
CA TRP A 11 19.48 -5.08 5.40
C TRP A 11 20.66 -6.02 5.68
N SER A 12 20.81 -6.45 6.93
CA SER A 12 21.91 -7.30 7.39
C SER A 12 21.51 -8.11 8.61
N VAL A 13 22.05 -9.32 8.74
CA VAL A 13 21.79 -10.25 9.85
C VAL A 13 23.10 -10.87 10.32
N MET A 14 23.15 -11.30 11.59
CA MET A 14 24.27 -12.02 12.18
C MET A 14 24.01 -13.53 12.20
N PRO A 15 25.06 -14.37 12.43
CA PRO A 15 24.86 -15.79 12.63
C PRO A 15 23.89 -16.08 13.78
N GLY A 16 22.83 -16.85 13.48
CA GLY A 16 21.77 -17.19 14.44
C GLY A 16 20.50 -16.35 14.30
N ASP A 17 20.56 -15.21 13.59
CA ASP A 17 19.38 -14.40 13.30
C ASP A 17 18.49 -15.03 12.21
N THR A 18 17.25 -14.57 12.13
CA THR A 18 16.30 -14.93 11.06
C THR A 18 16.06 -13.75 10.15
N LEU A 19 16.29 -13.92 8.84
CA LEU A 19 15.93 -12.95 7.80
C LEU A 19 14.64 -13.40 7.10
N ASN A 20 13.63 -12.54 7.05
CA ASN A 20 12.43 -12.82 6.27
C ASN A 20 12.59 -12.27 4.85
N VAL A 21 12.21 -13.07 3.86
CA VAL A 21 12.17 -12.67 2.44
C VAL A 21 10.72 -12.74 1.97
N MET A 22 10.16 -11.60 1.59
CA MET A 22 8.80 -11.48 1.10
C MET A 22 8.83 -11.53 -0.43
N VAL A 23 8.02 -12.40 -1.03
CA VAL A 23 8.01 -12.63 -2.49
C VAL A 23 6.58 -12.54 -3.03
N SER A 24 6.40 -11.72 -4.07
CA SER A 24 5.16 -11.57 -4.82
C SER A 24 5.39 -12.00 -6.27
N THR A 25 4.54 -12.89 -6.79
CA THR A 25 4.58 -13.32 -8.20
C THR A 25 3.40 -12.75 -8.99
N TYR A 26 3.63 -12.44 -10.25
CA TYR A 26 2.62 -11.94 -11.19
C TYR A 26 2.47 -12.95 -12.32
N GLY A 27 1.61 -13.96 -12.11
CA GLY A 27 1.33 -15.02 -13.07
C GLY A 27 1.87 -16.41 -12.68
N PRO A 28 3.17 -16.59 -12.38
CA PRO A 28 3.69 -17.88 -11.93
C PRO A 28 3.09 -18.32 -10.59
N ASP A 29 2.68 -19.58 -10.53
CA ASP A 29 2.15 -20.26 -9.34
C ASP A 29 3.26 -20.80 -8.43
N ARG A 30 4.51 -20.82 -8.91
CA ARG A 30 5.69 -21.28 -8.18
C ARG A 30 6.92 -20.43 -8.51
N TYR A 31 7.84 -20.34 -7.55
CA TYR A 31 9.16 -19.74 -7.73
C TYR A 31 10.23 -20.57 -7.03
N ARG A 32 11.48 -20.43 -7.46
CA ARG A 32 12.63 -21.08 -6.83
C ARG A 32 13.47 -20.03 -6.08
N ALA A 33 13.97 -20.37 -4.90
CA ALA A 33 14.91 -19.55 -4.15
C ALA A 33 16.19 -20.36 -3.86
N ASN A 34 17.34 -19.71 -4.05
CA ASN A 34 18.68 -20.20 -3.72
C ASN A 34 19.44 -19.07 -3.00
N LEU A 35 20.50 -19.41 -2.27
CA LEU A 35 21.40 -18.42 -1.67
C LEU A 35 22.62 -18.25 -2.59
N VAL A 36 23.01 -17.01 -2.85
CA VAL A 36 24.22 -16.70 -3.63
C VAL A 36 25.10 -15.70 -2.90
N ARG A 37 26.41 -15.86 -3.05
CA ARG A 37 27.38 -14.82 -2.73
C ARG A 37 27.70 -14.06 -4.02
N VAL A 38 27.24 -12.83 -4.11
CA VAL A 38 27.60 -11.93 -5.21
C VAL A 38 29.05 -11.48 -5.02
N ILE A 39 29.91 -11.72 -6.02
CA ILE A 39 31.33 -11.33 -6.04
C ILE A 39 31.52 -10.09 -6.91
N CYS A 40 30.91 -10.07 -8.10
CA CYS A 40 30.86 -8.90 -8.99
C CYS A 40 29.50 -8.83 -9.67
N GLY A 41 28.82 -7.68 -9.54
CA GLY A 41 27.50 -7.43 -10.12
C GLY A 41 27.52 -6.68 -11.46
N ASN A 42 28.69 -6.42 -12.06
CA ASN A 42 28.78 -5.79 -13.38
C ASN A 42 28.49 -6.84 -14.45
N ASP A 43 27.36 -6.69 -15.14
CA ASP A 43 26.85 -7.58 -16.17
C ASP A 43 27.11 -7.07 -17.60
N ASP A 44 28.02 -6.11 -17.77
CA ASP A 44 28.49 -5.68 -19.10
C ASP A 44 29.10 -6.87 -19.85
N PRO A 45 28.49 -7.28 -21.00
CA PRO A 45 28.91 -8.47 -21.72
C PRO A 45 30.32 -8.36 -22.33
N ASP A 46 30.84 -7.15 -22.57
CA ASP A 46 32.17 -6.96 -23.16
C ASP A 46 33.29 -7.18 -22.14
N LEU A 47 32.97 -7.11 -20.84
CA LEU A 47 33.94 -7.28 -19.76
C LEU A 47 34.01 -8.72 -19.23
N ASP A 48 32.92 -9.50 -19.32
CA ASP A 48 32.82 -10.88 -18.81
C ASP A 48 33.29 -11.04 -17.35
N ILE A 49 32.91 -10.09 -16.49
CA ILE A 49 33.33 -10.05 -15.08
C ILE A 49 32.22 -10.33 -14.07
N TYR A 50 30.97 -10.48 -14.50
CA TYR A 50 29.88 -10.88 -13.60
C TYR A 50 30.24 -12.20 -12.91
N ARG A 51 30.10 -12.25 -11.59
CA ARG A 51 30.44 -13.44 -10.81
C ARG A 51 29.59 -13.54 -9.56
N GLU A 52 28.93 -14.68 -9.43
CA GLU A 52 28.27 -15.12 -8.21
C GLU A 52 28.64 -16.57 -7.90
N GLU A 53 28.44 -16.97 -6.66
CA GLU A 53 28.64 -18.33 -6.20
C GLU A 53 27.42 -18.80 -5.43
N GLU A 54 26.77 -19.85 -5.90
CA GLU A 54 25.67 -20.47 -5.17
C GLU A 54 26.20 -21.12 -3.89
N ILE A 55 25.56 -20.79 -2.77
CA ILE A 55 25.85 -21.34 -1.46
C ILE A 55 24.72 -22.28 -1.08
N ALA A 56 25.08 -23.51 -0.72
CA ALA A 56 24.11 -24.47 -0.19
C ALA A 56 23.41 -23.87 1.04
N ALA A 57 22.10 -23.71 0.97
CA ALA A 57 21.29 -23.15 2.03
C ALA A 57 20.13 -24.09 2.36
N PRO A 58 19.79 -24.30 3.65
CA PRO A 58 18.69 -25.18 4.04
C PRO A 58 17.32 -24.78 3.47
N PHE A 59 17.13 -23.51 3.13
CA PHE A 59 15.89 -23.00 2.52
C PHE A 59 15.85 -23.18 1.00
N ALA A 60 16.95 -23.59 0.34
CA ALA A 60 16.97 -23.65 -1.12
C ALA A 60 15.90 -24.62 -1.65
N GLY A 61 15.04 -24.17 -2.56
CA GLY A 61 13.91 -24.96 -3.02
C GLY A 61 12.86 -24.18 -3.80
N GLU A 62 11.76 -24.85 -4.11
CA GLU A 62 10.60 -24.26 -4.78
C GLU A 62 9.49 -23.92 -3.78
N TYR A 63 8.85 -22.77 -3.99
CA TYR A 63 7.84 -22.18 -3.13
C TYR A 63 6.60 -21.79 -3.95
N PRO A 64 5.40 -21.80 -3.34
CA PRO A 64 4.19 -21.31 -4.00
C PRO A 64 4.28 -19.79 -4.23
N GLY A 65 4.05 -19.38 -5.46
CA GLY A 65 3.91 -17.98 -5.85
C GLY A 65 2.47 -17.51 -5.70
N HIS A 66 2.31 -16.29 -5.20
CA HIS A 66 1.04 -15.58 -5.21
C HIS A 66 1.29 -14.07 -5.25
N GLU A 67 0.31 -13.32 -5.73
CA GLU A 67 0.35 -11.87 -5.69
C GLU A 67 0.11 -11.37 -4.27
N GLN A 68 1.00 -10.51 -3.78
CA GLN A 68 0.82 -9.74 -2.55
C GLN A 68 0.50 -8.29 -2.92
N ILE A 69 -0.69 -7.81 -2.55
CA ILE A 69 -1.16 -6.46 -2.87
C ILE A 69 -0.43 -5.44 -2.00
N THR A 70 0.24 -4.47 -2.63
CA THR A 70 0.85 -3.33 -1.94
C THR A 70 -0.11 -2.14 -1.95
N VAL A 71 -0.67 -1.81 -0.80
CA VAL A 71 -1.46 -0.58 -0.62
C VAL A 71 -0.49 0.59 -0.40
N SER A 72 -0.38 1.45 -1.40
CA SER A 72 0.55 2.58 -1.39
C SER A 72 -0.13 3.88 -0.97
N GLY A 73 0.59 4.71 -0.21
CA GLY A 73 0.10 5.98 0.32
C GLY A 73 0.27 6.05 1.83
N SER A 74 0.86 7.13 2.32
CA SER A 74 0.98 7.37 3.75
C SER A 74 -0.39 7.81 4.30
N TYR A 75 -0.85 7.15 5.36
CA TYR A 75 -2.08 7.50 6.07
C TYR A 75 -1.95 7.18 7.56
N VAL A 76 -2.91 7.65 8.34
CA VAL A 76 -3.09 7.24 9.74
C VAL A 76 -4.31 6.34 9.83
N THR A 77 -4.14 5.14 10.40
CA THR A 77 -5.26 4.29 10.79
C THR A 77 -5.55 4.45 12.25
N ILE A 78 -6.80 4.76 12.57
CA ILE A 78 -7.33 4.71 13.92
C ILE A 78 -8.21 3.46 13.98
N PRO A 79 -7.94 2.50 14.90
CA PRO A 79 -8.81 1.33 15.06
C PRO A 79 -10.26 1.76 15.32
N SER A 80 -11.21 0.97 14.80
CA SER A 80 -12.63 1.24 15.03
C SER A 80 -12.92 1.34 16.53
N SER A 81 -13.73 2.32 16.90
CA SER A 81 -14.10 2.62 18.29
C SER A 81 -15.58 2.92 18.38
N PRO A 82 -16.27 2.46 19.44
CA PRO A 82 -17.65 2.83 19.71
C PRO A 82 -17.87 4.35 19.75
N LEU A 83 -16.83 5.13 20.10
CA LEU A 83 -16.87 6.59 20.18
C LEU A 83 -17.13 7.27 18.83
N VAL A 84 -16.83 6.61 17.71
CA VAL A 84 -17.04 7.16 16.36
C VAL A 84 -18.11 6.38 15.58
N SER A 85 -18.78 5.43 16.23
CA SER A 85 -19.88 4.64 15.66
C SER A 85 -21.24 5.16 16.14
N GLY A 86 -22.26 5.12 15.28
CA GLY A 86 -23.64 5.46 15.67
C GLY A 86 -23.84 6.92 16.10
N LEU A 87 -23.01 7.84 15.60
CA LEU A 87 -23.12 9.26 15.92
C LEU A 87 -24.41 9.86 15.35
N GLY A 88 -25.27 10.41 16.20
CA GLY A 88 -26.49 11.11 15.76
C GLY A 88 -26.24 12.55 15.26
N SER A 89 -25.17 13.19 15.73
CA SER A 89 -24.72 14.52 15.30
C SER A 89 -23.24 14.66 15.62
N PHE A 90 -22.46 15.21 14.71
CA PHE A 90 -21.01 15.32 14.87
C PHE A 90 -20.42 16.43 13.97
N THR A 91 -19.17 16.78 14.27
CA THR A 91 -18.35 17.69 13.46
C THR A 91 -17.01 17.03 13.19
N VAL A 92 -16.54 17.13 11.95
CA VAL A 92 -15.19 16.74 11.54
C VAL A 92 -14.47 18.01 11.10
N GLN A 93 -13.27 18.24 11.62
CA GLN A 93 -12.49 19.43 11.31
C GLN A 93 -11.02 19.06 11.15
N ALA A 94 -10.37 19.67 10.17
CA ALA A 94 -8.94 19.56 9.94
C ALA A 94 -8.38 20.88 9.38
N TRP A 95 -7.11 21.14 9.67
CA TRP A 95 -6.32 22.13 8.93
C TRP A 95 -5.60 21.38 7.81
N VAL A 96 -5.83 21.79 6.56
CA VAL A 96 -5.38 21.07 5.37
C VAL A 96 -4.58 22.01 4.48
N PHE A 97 -3.42 21.56 4.03
CA PHE A 97 -2.60 22.22 3.02
C PHE A 97 -2.51 21.32 1.79
N PRO A 98 -3.47 21.38 0.84
CA PRO A 98 -3.51 20.48 -0.28
C PRO A 98 -2.47 20.89 -1.33
N THR A 99 -1.53 20.00 -1.63
CA THR A 99 -0.47 20.25 -2.62
C THR A 99 -0.82 19.77 -4.02
N THR A 100 -1.87 18.95 -4.16
CA THR A 100 -2.40 18.45 -5.45
C THR A 100 -3.92 18.31 -5.44
N PRO A 101 -4.70 19.35 -5.09
CA PRO A 101 -6.16 19.27 -4.99
C PRO A 101 -6.85 18.82 -6.30
N GLU A 102 -6.21 19.00 -7.45
CA GLU A 102 -6.75 18.66 -8.77
C GLU A 102 -6.57 17.19 -9.19
N LYS A 103 -5.95 16.34 -8.36
CA LYS A 103 -5.70 14.91 -8.69
C LYS A 103 -6.87 13.98 -8.36
N GLY A 104 -8.09 14.43 -8.64
CA GLY A 104 -9.34 13.71 -8.36
C GLY A 104 -9.64 13.57 -6.87
N VAL A 105 -10.63 12.72 -6.55
CA VAL A 105 -11.10 12.50 -5.17
C VAL A 105 -9.98 12.05 -4.23
N GLN A 106 -9.82 12.76 -3.11
CA GLN A 106 -8.82 12.46 -2.08
C GLN A 106 -9.46 12.44 -0.69
N GLY A 107 -9.25 11.37 0.07
CA GLY A 107 -9.71 11.27 1.46
C GLY A 107 -8.85 12.11 2.41
N LEU A 108 -9.47 12.96 3.22
CA LEU A 108 -8.80 13.72 4.27
C LEU A 108 -8.98 13.04 5.63
N ILE A 109 -10.25 12.77 6.01
CA ILE A 109 -10.62 12.02 7.21
C ILE A 109 -11.86 11.19 6.87
N SER A 110 -11.79 9.88 7.05
CA SER A 110 -12.93 8.99 6.80
C SER A 110 -13.12 7.96 7.92
N ASN A 111 -14.38 7.73 8.24
CA ASN A 111 -14.87 6.48 8.83
C ASN A 111 -15.92 5.97 7.85
N TRP A 112 -15.43 5.31 6.80
CA TRP A 112 -16.22 4.95 5.62
C TRP A 112 -16.03 3.48 5.31
N ASP A 113 -17.13 2.79 5.05
CA ASP A 113 -17.14 1.41 4.56
C ASP A 113 -17.68 1.41 3.12
N ASP A 114 -16.79 1.12 2.17
CA ASP A 114 -17.14 1.03 0.75
C ASP A 114 -18.09 -0.13 0.44
N ALA A 115 -18.01 -1.24 1.17
CA ALA A 115 -18.83 -2.41 0.89
C ALA A 115 -20.32 -2.15 1.19
N THR A 116 -20.58 -1.36 2.23
CA THR A 116 -21.95 -0.97 2.62
C THR A 116 -22.32 0.43 2.15
N THR A 117 -21.36 1.22 1.66
CA THR A 117 -21.55 2.66 1.36
C THR A 117 -22.10 3.39 2.59
N SER A 118 -21.43 3.22 3.72
CA SER A 118 -21.86 3.77 5.01
C SER A 118 -20.79 4.59 5.72
N GLY A 119 -21.24 5.51 6.58
CA GLY A 119 -20.37 6.33 7.42
C GLY A 119 -20.18 7.75 6.87
N PHE A 120 -19.00 8.32 7.10
CA PHE A 120 -18.67 9.68 6.65
C PHE A 120 -17.26 9.78 6.09
N ALA A 121 -17.08 10.74 5.17
CA ALA A 121 -15.77 11.10 4.63
C ALA A 121 -15.68 12.61 4.37
N LEU A 122 -14.70 13.26 4.99
CA LEU A 122 -14.21 14.57 4.58
C LEU A 122 -13.18 14.35 3.46
N THR A 123 -13.43 14.94 2.30
CA THR A 123 -12.65 14.71 1.08
C THR A 123 -12.30 16.01 0.38
N ILE A 124 -11.36 15.93 -0.56
CA ILE A 124 -11.28 16.83 -1.71
C ILE A 124 -12.04 16.12 -2.85
N ASP A 125 -12.98 16.80 -3.49
CA ASP A 125 -13.75 16.26 -4.62
C ASP A 125 -13.01 16.42 -5.96
N ASP A 126 -13.60 15.93 -7.06
CA ASP A 126 -13.00 16.00 -8.40
C ASP A 126 -12.81 17.43 -8.93
N SER A 127 -13.48 18.43 -8.32
CA SER A 127 -13.27 19.85 -8.64
C SER A 127 -12.14 20.49 -7.83
N GLY A 128 -11.53 19.74 -6.91
CA GLY A 128 -10.54 20.24 -5.98
C GLY A 128 -11.14 20.98 -4.78
N ALA A 129 -12.45 20.91 -4.57
CA ALA A 129 -13.13 21.56 -3.46
C ALA A 129 -13.24 20.61 -2.26
N ALA A 130 -13.29 21.18 -1.04
CA ALA A 130 -13.58 20.37 0.15
C ALA A 130 -15.03 19.89 0.12
N ALA A 131 -15.24 18.61 0.41
CA ALA A 131 -16.56 18.00 0.44
C ALA A 131 -16.75 17.09 1.66
N MET A 132 -17.99 16.98 2.12
CA MET A 132 -18.40 16.02 3.14
C MET A 132 -19.39 15.04 2.51
N ARG A 133 -19.05 13.76 2.56
CA ARG A 133 -19.89 12.65 2.12
C ARG A 133 -20.43 11.89 3.33
N LEU A 134 -21.71 11.52 3.27
CA LEU A 134 -22.41 10.67 4.23
C LEU A 134 -23.08 9.50 3.49
N GLY A 135 -23.05 8.33 4.10
CA GLY A 135 -23.64 7.10 3.58
C GLY A 135 -24.47 6.42 4.65
N ASP A 136 -25.66 5.95 4.28
CA ASP A 136 -26.61 5.36 5.22
C ASP A 136 -26.52 3.82 5.32
N GLY A 137 -25.68 3.17 4.51
CA GLY A 137 -25.57 1.70 4.50
C GLY A 137 -26.68 0.97 3.74
N SER A 138 -27.67 1.70 3.21
CA SER A 138 -28.80 1.19 2.43
C SER A 138 -28.78 1.65 0.97
N GLY A 139 -27.63 2.18 0.52
CA GLY A 139 -27.40 2.70 -0.82
C GLY A 139 -27.69 4.20 -0.97
N GLY A 140 -28.14 4.88 0.07
CA GLY A 140 -28.32 6.33 0.08
C GLY A 140 -27.02 7.04 0.44
N THR A 141 -26.63 8.00 -0.40
CA THR A 141 -25.52 8.91 -0.12
C THR A 141 -25.96 10.37 -0.22
N LYS A 142 -25.31 11.21 0.58
CA LYS A 142 -25.39 12.66 0.50
C LYS A 142 -23.99 13.23 0.46
N GLU A 143 -23.78 14.21 -0.39
CA GLU A 143 -22.52 14.94 -0.48
C GLU A 143 -22.82 16.43 -0.50
N VAL A 144 -22.00 17.19 0.22
CA VAL A 144 -22.03 18.65 0.22
C VAL A 144 -20.61 19.15 0.04
N ALA A 145 -20.38 19.92 -1.01
CA ALA A 145 -19.10 20.52 -1.33
C ALA A 145 -19.12 22.03 -1.06
N THR A 146 -17.95 22.62 -0.79
CA THR A 146 -17.80 24.08 -0.66
C THR A 146 -17.99 24.81 -1.99
N GLY A 147 -17.85 24.09 -3.11
CA GLY A 147 -17.90 24.65 -4.47
C GLY A 147 -16.74 25.60 -4.80
N LYS A 148 -15.72 25.65 -3.94
CA LYS A 148 -14.51 26.47 -4.13
C LYS A 148 -13.29 25.56 -4.08
N PRO A 149 -12.51 25.49 -5.19
CA PRO A 149 -11.26 24.76 -5.20
C PRO A 149 -10.30 25.24 -4.11
N MET A 150 -9.48 24.33 -3.59
CA MET A 150 -8.50 24.61 -2.54
C MET A 150 -7.10 24.98 -3.05
N ALA A 151 -6.93 25.10 -4.38
CA ALA A 151 -5.70 25.55 -5.02
C ALA A 151 -5.46 27.06 -4.85
#